data_AF-F4HWQ8-F1
#
_entry.id   AF-F4HWQ8-F1
#
_cell.length_a   1.000
_cell.length_b   1.000
_cell.length_c   1.000
_cell.angle_alpha   90.00
_cell.angle_beta   90.00
_cell.angle_gamma   90.00
#
_symmetry.space_group_name_H-M   'P 1'
#
loop_
_entity.id
_entity.type
_entity.pdbx_description
1 polymer ?
#
loop_
_entity_poly.entity_id
_entity_poly.type
_entity_poly.pdbx_seq_one_letter_code
_entity_poly.pdbx_strand_id
1 'polypeptide(L)'
;MKMMKVMMLIVMMMMVMVMVSEGSIIEPTCKETPDFNLCVSLLNSDPRGSSADTSGLALILIDKIKGLATKTLNEINGLYKKRPELKRALDECSRRYKTILNADVPEAIEAISKGVPKFGEDGVIDAGVEASVCQGGFNGSSPLTSLTKSMQKISNVTRAIFYSNSIVKEEACGSSWPSLALNIDSKACVVSLQNIQFNRGRTCW
;
A
#
# COMPACT_ATOMS: atom_id res chain seq x y z
N MET A 1 -48.19 31.01 -12.48
CA MET A 1 -46.79 31.48 -12.62
C MET A 1 -45.92 31.37 -11.36
N LYS A 2 -46.36 31.83 -10.17
CA LYS A 2 -45.55 31.71 -8.93
C LYS A 2 -45.15 30.25 -8.62
N MET A 3 -46.09 29.31 -8.72
CA MET A 3 -45.80 27.88 -8.46
C MET A 3 -44.80 27.28 -9.46
N MET A 4 -44.85 27.65 -10.75
CA MET A 4 -43.87 27.21 -11.75
C MET A 4 -42.44 27.66 -11.42
N LYS A 5 -42.26 28.90 -10.92
CA LYS A 5 -40.94 29.39 -10.50
C LYS A 5 -40.40 28.63 -9.30
N VAL A 6 -41.25 28.29 -8.33
CA VAL A 6 -40.85 27.50 -7.15
C VAL A 6 -40.45 26.09 -7.56
N MET A 7 -41.21 25.44 -8.45
CA MET A 7 -40.87 24.09 -8.94
C MET A 7 -39.53 24.06 -9.68
N MET A 8 -39.24 25.08 -10.50
CA MET A 8 -37.97 25.18 -11.23
C MET A 8 -36.77 25.40 -10.29
N LEU A 9 -36.95 26.16 -9.21
CA LEU A 9 -35.93 26.36 -8.17
C LEU A 9 -35.63 25.06 -7.39
N ILE A 10 -36.65 24.27 -7.06
CA ILE A 10 -36.47 22.97 -6.39
C ILE A 10 -35.69 22.00 -7.28
N VAL A 11 -36.00 21.93 -8.58
CA VAL A 11 -35.28 21.08 -9.54
C VAL A 11 -33.81 21.49 -9.67
N MET A 12 -33.53 22.81 -9.75
CA MET A 12 -32.14 23.30 -9.73
C MET A 12 -31.40 22.90 -8.45
N MET A 13 -32.03 23.04 -7.29
CA MET A 13 -31.42 22.68 -6.01
C MET A 13 -31.19 21.18 -5.87
N MET A 14 -32.10 20.34 -6.39
CA MET A 14 -31.87 18.90 -6.50
C MET A 14 -30.71 18.57 -7.44
N MET A 15 -30.61 19.23 -8.60
CA MET A 15 -29.44 19.07 -9.48
C MET A 15 -28.13 19.42 -8.77
N VAL A 16 -28.10 20.51 -7.99
CA VAL A 16 -26.93 20.91 -7.19
C VAL A 16 -26.58 19.87 -6.12
N MET A 17 -27.55 19.17 -5.55
CA MET A 17 -27.29 18.07 -4.61
C MET A 17 -26.75 16.81 -5.29
N VAL A 18 -27.17 16.50 -6.53
CA VAL A 18 -26.64 15.35 -7.30
C VAL A 18 -25.15 15.55 -7.65
N MET A 19 -24.70 16.80 -7.75
CA MET A 19 -23.29 17.15 -7.93
C MET A 19 -22.55 17.47 -6.62
N VAL A 20 -23.05 17.02 -5.47
CA VAL A 20 -22.17 16.73 -4.33
C VAL A 20 -21.31 15.57 -4.79
N SER A 21 -20.18 15.91 -5.42
CA SER A 21 -19.08 14.99 -5.65
C SER A 21 -18.91 14.17 -4.37
N GLU A 22 -19.01 12.85 -4.48
CA GLU A 22 -18.43 11.99 -3.45
C GLU A 22 -17.02 12.55 -3.22
N GLY A 23 -16.81 13.17 -2.06
CA GLY A 23 -15.52 13.77 -1.74
C GLY A 23 -14.45 12.71 -1.97
N SER A 24 -13.34 13.09 -2.59
CA SER A 24 -12.27 12.15 -2.94
C SER A 24 -12.04 11.15 -1.81
N ILE A 25 -12.19 9.85 -2.10
CA ILE A 25 -12.05 8.79 -1.11
C ILE A 25 -10.60 8.65 -0.59
N ILE A 26 -9.66 9.42 -1.14
CA ILE A 26 -8.24 9.46 -0.73
C ILE A 26 -8.12 9.77 0.76
N GLU A 27 -8.71 10.86 1.24
CA GLU A 27 -8.51 11.28 2.64
C GLU A 27 -9.04 10.25 3.65
N PRO A 28 -10.30 9.77 3.53
CA PRO A 28 -10.78 8.69 4.38
C PRO A 28 -9.89 7.44 4.32
N THR A 29 -9.46 7.05 3.12
CA THR A 29 -8.60 5.87 2.93
C THR A 29 -7.24 6.06 3.61
N CYS A 30 -6.62 7.23 3.46
CA CYS A 30 -5.30 7.52 4.00
C CYS A 30 -5.28 7.66 5.53
N LYS A 31 -6.41 8.01 6.17
CA LYS A 31 -6.52 8.07 7.64
C LYS A 31 -6.31 6.71 8.30
N GLU A 32 -6.62 5.63 7.59
CA GLU A 32 -6.43 4.26 8.06
C GLU A 32 -5.00 3.74 7.82
N THR A 33 -4.14 4.55 7.20
CA THR A 33 -2.74 4.16 6.89
C THR A 33 -1.78 4.66 7.96
N PRO A 34 -0.64 3.99 8.17
CA PRO A 34 0.36 4.41 9.17
C PRO A 34 1.04 5.75 8.86
N ASP A 35 0.97 6.23 7.61
CA ASP A 35 1.53 7.52 7.20
C ASP A 35 0.54 8.25 6.28
N PHE A 36 -0.39 8.98 6.90
CA PHE A 36 -1.43 9.75 6.22
C PHE A 36 -0.87 10.69 5.15
N ASN A 37 0.16 11.47 5.50
CA ASN A 37 0.72 12.48 4.60
C ASN A 37 1.40 11.83 3.38
N LEU A 38 2.14 10.74 3.60
CA LEU A 38 2.74 9.99 2.51
C LEU A 38 1.66 9.39 1.60
N CYS A 39 0.62 8.77 2.17
CA CYS A 39 -0.49 8.20 1.40
C CYS A 39 -1.15 9.26 0.51
N VAL A 40 -1.54 10.40 1.08
CA VAL A 40 -2.18 11.50 0.34
C VAL A 40 -1.24 12.02 -0.75
N SER A 41 0.05 12.22 -0.43
CA SER A 41 1.04 12.68 -1.40
C SER A 41 1.22 11.71 -2.56
N LEU A 42 1.25 10.40 -2.30
CA LEU A 42 1.42 9.38 -3.33
C LEU A 42 0.21 9.35 -4.27
N LEU A 43 -1.01 9.37 -3.70
CA LEU A 43 -2.25 9.29 -4.46
C LEU A 43 -2.53 10.57 -5.25
N ASN A 44 -2.36 11.76 -4.65
CA ASN A 44 -2.55 13.03 -5.35
C ASN A 44 -1.50 13.30 -6.44
N SER A 45 -0.33 12.66 -6.34
CA SER A 45 0.70 12.75 -7.40
C SER A 45 0.37 11.89 -8.63
N ASP A 46 -0.70 11.09 -8.60
CA ASP A 46 -1.18 10.31 -9.74
C ASP A 46 -2.46 10.95 -10.29
N PRO A 47 -2.54 11.26 -11.60
CA PRO A 47 -3.74 11.83 -12.21
C PRO A 47 -5.02 11.00 -12.01
N ARG A 48 -4.88 9.68 -11.78
CA ARG A 48 -6.01 8.76 -11.54
C ARG A 48 -6.56 8.86 -10.12
N GLY A 49 -5.83 9.45 -9.18
CA GLY A 49 -6.17 9.40 -7.75
C GLY A 49 -7.52 10.03 -7.41
N SER A 50 -7.90 11.11 -8.08
CA SER A 50 -9.14 11.84 -7.76
C SER A 50 -10.43 11.08 -8.10
N SER A 51 -10.38 10.16 -9.07
CA SER A 51 -11.55 9.40 -9.56
C SER A 51 -11.46 7.89 -9.29
N ALA A 52 -10.38 7.43 -8.67
CA ALA A 52 -10.18 6.02 -8.38
C ALA A 52 -11.08 5.56 -7.22
N ASP A 53 -11.63 4.35 -7.34
CA ASP A 53 -12.19 3.60 -6.21
C ASP A 53 -11.06 2.99 -5.37
N THR A 54 -11.39 2.27 -4.30
CA THR A 54 -10.38 1.71 -3.39
C THR A 54 -9.41 0.74 -4.07
N SER A 55 -9.90 -0.06 -5.03
CA SER A 55 -9.08 -0.94 -5.87
C SER A 55 -8.13 -0.13 -6.76
N GLY A 56 -8.64 0.93 -7.37
CA GLY A 56 -7.85 1.87 -8.17
C GLY A 56 -6.77 2.58 -7.34
N LEU A 57 -7.07 2.99 -6.10
CA LEU A 57 -6.08 3.56 -5.18
C LEU A 57 -4.99 2.54 -4.83
N ALA A 58 -5.35 1.28 -4.58
CA ALA A 58 -4.38 0.21 -4.35
C ALA A 58 -3.47 -0.02 -5.57
N LEU A 59 -4.03 -0.06 -6.79
CA LEU A 59 -3.26 -0.16 -8.04
C LEU A 59 -2.30 1.01 -8.22
N ILE A 60 -2.74 2.25 -7.94
CA ILE A 60 -1.87 3.43 -8.00
C ILE A 60 -0.68 3.27 -7.06
N LEU A 61 -0.89 2.83 -5.83
CA LEU A 61 0.21 2.64 -4.88
C LEU A 61 1.16 1.50 -5.29
N ILE A 62 0.65 0.41 -5.89
CA ILE A 62 1.48 -0.65 -6.45
C ILE A 62 2.31 -0.13 -7.63
N ASP A 63 1.73 0.71 -8.49
CA ASP A 63 2.49 1.39 -9.56
C ASP A 63 3.62 2.28 -9.00
N LYS A 64 3.39 2.93 -7.86
CA LYS A 64 4.44 3.70 -7.16
C LYS A 64 5.52 2.78 -6.58
N ILE A 65 5.17 1.61 -6.03
CA ILE A 65 6.13 0.57 -5.60
C ILE A 65 6.98 0.11 -6.80
N LYS A 66 6.35 -0.24 -7.92
CA LYS A 66 7.02 -0.62 -9.17
C LYS A 66 7.98 0.47 -9.66
N GLY A 67 7.53 1.73 -9.64
CA GLY A 67 8.34 2.88 -10.02
C GLY A 67 9.56 3.07 -9.11
N LEU A 68 9.38 2.92 -7.79
CA LEU A 68 10.48 3.00 -6.83
C LEU A 68 11.48 1.84 -6.96
N ALA A 69 10.99 0.62 -7.21
CA ALA A 69 11.86 -0.53 -7.46
C ALA A 69 12.70 -0.34 -8.74
N THR A 70 12.07 0.13 -9.81
CA THR A 70 12.75 0.45 -11.08
C THR A 70 13.80 1.56 -10.89
N LYS A 71 13.45 2.63 -10.16
CA LYS A 71 14.39 3.69 -9.81
C LYS A 71 15.59 3.15 -9.02
N THR A 72 15.34 2.24 -8.09
CA THR A 72 16.41 1.66 -7.26
C THR A 72 17.35 0.78 -8.07
N LEU A 73 16.84 -0.02 -9.01
CA LEU A 73 17.69 -0.76 -9.94
C LEU A 73 18.57 0.15 -10.81
N ASN A 74 18.05 1.29 -11.25
CA ASN A 74 18.84 2.26 -12.00
C ASN A 74 19.96 2.87 -11.15
N GLU A 75 19.70 3.16 -9.88
CA GLU A 75 20.74 3.61 -8.94
C GLU A 75 21.81 2.53 -8.72
N ILE A 76 21.39 1.26 -8.53
CA ILE A 76 22.30 0.10 -8.43
C ILE A 76 23.20 -0.01 -9.67
N ASN A 77 22.65 0.16 -10.87
CA ASN A 77 23.40 0.15 -12.13
C ASN A 77 24.48 1.24 -12.17
N GLY A 78 24.18 2.43 -11.64
CA GLY A 78 25.15 3.51 -11.48
C GLY A 78 26.23 3.18 -10.45
N LEU A 79 25.84 2.56 -9.34
CA LEU A 79 26.73 2.21 -8.23
C LEU A 79 27.77 1.14 -8.60
N TYR A 80 27.47 0.20 -9.50
CA TYR A 80 28.48 -0.78 -9.96
C TYR A 80 29.74 -0.12 -10.52
N LYS A 81 29.60 1.03 -11.20
CA LYS A 81 30.74 1.77 -11.77
C LYS A 81 31.44 2.65 -10.73
N LYS A 82 30.66 3.27 -9.84
CA LYS A 82 31.15 4.24 -8.86
C LYS A 82 31.78 3.58 -7.63
N ARG A 83 31.27 2.41 -7.24
CA ARG A 83 31.57 1.71 -5.98
C ARG A 83 31.77 0.20 -6.24
N PRO A 84 32.76 -0.19 -7.07
CA PRO A 84 32.99 -1.59 -7.45
C PRO A 84 33.27 -2.51 -6.25
N GLU A 85 33.79 -1.97 -5.14
CA GLU A 85 34.00 -2.70 -3.89
C GLU A 85 32.70 -3.17 -3.22
N LEU A 86 31.55 -2.58 -3.57
CA LEU A 86 30.24 -2.97 -3.06
C LEU A 86 29.54 -4.04 -3.92
N LYS A 87 30.22 -4.57 -4.95
CA LYS A 87 29.60 -5.44 -5.97
C LYS A 87 28.74 -6.56 -5.40
N ARG A 88 29.23 -7.30 -4.40
CA ARG A 88 28.49 -8.43 -3.80
C ARG A 88 27.16 -7.98 -3.16
N ALA A 89 27.18 -6.86 -2.43
CA ALA A 89 25.98 -6.30 -1.81
C ALA A 89 25.00 -5.76 -2.86
N LEU A 90 25.54 -5.11 -3.90
CA LEU A 90 24.74 -4.59 -5.02
C LEU A 90 24.11 -5.72 -5.85
N ASP A 91 24.80 -6.85 -6.03
CA ASP A 91 24.25 -8.03 -6.71
C ASP A 91 23.04 -8.61 -5.94
N GLU A 92 23.15 -8.72 -4.61
CA GLU A 92 22.03 -9.13 -3.76
C GLU A 92 20.86 -8.15 -3.87
N CYS A 93 21.12 -6.85 -3.76
CA CYS A 93 20.09 -5.83 -3.95
C CYS A 93 19.43 -5.88 -5.34
N SER A 94 20.23 -6.06 -6.40
CA SER A 94 19.71 -6.17 -7.76
C SER A 94 18.75 -7.36 -7.89
N ARG A 95 19.11 -8.50 -7.30
CA ARG A 95 18.25 -9.69 -7.27
C ARG A 95 16.94 -9.42 -6.53
N ARG A 96 17.01 -8.86 -5.33
CA ARG A 96 15.84 -8.53 -4.48
C ARG A 96 14.87 -7.59 -5.19
N TYR A 97 15.37 -6.47 -5.72
CA TYR A 97 14.52 -5.52 -6.45
C TYR A 97 13.98 -6.05 -7.78
N LYS A 98 14.64 -7.04 -8.40
CA LYS A 98 14.08 -7.80 -9.53
C LYS A 98 12.97 -8.74 -9.08
N THR A 99 13.07 -9.39 -7.91
CA THR A 99 11.97 -10.17 -7.32
C THR A 99 10.74 -9.29 -7.19
N ILE A 100 10.89 -8.10 -6.59
CA ILE A 100 9.79 -7.13 -6.43
C ILE A 100 9.06 -6.87 -7.75
N LEU A 101 9.80 -6.64 -8.84
CA LEU A 101 9.21 -6.32 -10.13
C LEU A 101 8.59 -7.54 -10.86
N ASN A 102 9.13 -8.74 -10.63
CA ASN A 102 8.79 -9.93 -11.42
C ASN A 102 7.87 -10.90 -10.68
N ALA A 103 7.74 -10.79 -9.35
CA ALA A 103 6.91 -11.65 -8.51
C ALA A 103 5.92 -10.81 -7.69
N ASP A 104 6.41 -9.97 -6.79
CA ASP A 104 5.59 -9.28 -5.78
C ASP A 104 4.59 -8.30 -6.38
N VAL A 105 5.03 -7.46 -7.32
CA VAL A 105 4.16 -6.50 -8.03
C VAL A 105 3.12 -7.24 -8.88
N PRO A 106 3.49 -8.23 -9.72
CA PRO A 106 2.50 -9.06 -10.42
C PRO A 106 1.50 -9.75 -9.50
N GLU A 107 1.94 -10.34 -8.39
CA GLU A 107 1.07 -10.98 -7.40
C GLU A 107 0.06 -9.97 -6.82
N ALA A 108 0.52 -8.77 -6.46
CA ALA A 108 -0.35 -7.73 -5.92
C ALA A 108 -1.37 -7.20 -6.94
N ILE A 109 -1.00 -7.09 -8.21
CA ILE A 109 -1.92 -6.71 -9.29
C ILE A 109 -2.94 -7.82 -9.54
N GLU A 110 -2.50 -9.08 -9.56
CA GLU A 110 -3.36 -10.24 -9.77
C GLU A 110 -4.36 -10.42 -8.62
N ALA A 111 -3.94 -10.16 -7.38
CA ALA A 111 -4.81 -10.18 -6.22
C ALA A 111 -5.97 -9.17 -6.33
N ILE A 112 -5.69 -7.96 -6.82
CA ILE A 112 -6.71 -6.95 -7.05
C ILE A 112 -7.66 -7.39 -8.17
N SER A 113 -7.13 -7.90 -9.29
CA SER A 113 -7.97 -8.30 -10.44
C SER A 113 -8.86 -9.51 -10.13
N LYS A 114 -8.40 -10.44 -9.28
CA LYS A 114 -9.18 -11.58 -8.79
C LYS A 114 -10.11 -11.25 -7.62
N GLY A 115 -9.99 -10.05 -7.03
CA GLY A 115 -10.74 -9.68 -5.83
C GLY A 115 -10.38 -10.53 -4.61
N VAL A 116 -9.13 -10.99 -4.50
CA VAL A 116 -8.59 -11.74 -3.36
C VAL A 116 -7.51 -10.90 -2.69
N PRO A 117 -7.87 -9.94 -1.81
CA PRO A 117 -6.95 -8.89 -1.38
C PRO A 117 -5.74 -9.41 -0.60
N LYS A 118 -5.84 -10.57 0.05
CA LYS A 118 -4.78 -11.14 0.89
C LYS A 118 -3.48 -11.43 0.12
N PHE A 119 -3.56 -12.00 -1.07
CA PHE A 119 -2.36 -12.23 -1.89
C PHE A 119 -1.65 -10.92 -2.25
N GLY A 120 -2.42 -9.83 -2.41
CA GLY A 120 -1.84 -8.54 -2.72
C GLY A 120 -1.24 -7.84 -1.51
N GLU A 121 -1.77 -8.12 -0.32
CA GLU A 121 -1.12 -7.74 0.93
C GLU A 121 0.25 -8.44 1.05
N ASP A 122 0.30 -9.75 0.85
CA ASP A 122 1.53 -10.55 0.99
C ASP A 122 2.61 -10.07 0.02
N GLY A 123 2.29 -9.87 -1.27
CA GLY A 123 3.24 -9.31 -2.23
C GLY A 123 3.73 -7.90 -1.85
N VAL A 124 2.85 -7.04 -1.34
CA VAL A 124 3.26 -5.68 -0.91
C VAL A 124 4.16 -5.70 0.33
N ILE A 125 3.89 -6.60 1.28
CA ILE A 125 4.74 -6.81 2.46
C ILE A 125 6.10 -7.33 2.02
N ASP A 126 6.12 -8.33 1.14
CA ASP A 126 7.36 -8.94 0.68
C ASP A 126 8.26 -7.92 -0.03
N ALA A 127 7.69 -6.99 -0.80
CA ALA A 127 8.46 -5.90 -1.41
C ALA A 127 9.22 -5.04 -0.37
N GLY A 128 8.63 -4.82 0.80
CA GLY A 128 9.29 -4.14 1.92
C GLY A 128 10.37 -5.00 2.57
N VAL A 129 10.14 -6.31 2.68
CA VAL A 129 11.11 -7.30 3.21
C VAL A 129 12.30 -7.42 2.27
N GLU A 130 12.09 -7.60 0.96
CA GLU A 130 13.14 -7.71 -0.05
C GLU A 130 14.06 -6.49 -0.06
N ALA A 131 13.50 -5.28 0.06
CA ALA A 131 14.28 -4.06 0.21
C ALA A 131 15.12 -4.03 1.50
N SER A 132 14.59 -4.59 2.60
CA SER A 132 15.28 -4.68 3.89
C SER A 132 16.43 -5.69 3.84
N VAL A 133 16.20 -6.86 3.25
CA VAL A 133 17.21 -7.91 3.08
C VAL A 133 18.35 -7.43 2.19
N CYS A 134 18.04 -6.70 1.11
CA CYS A 134 19.05 -6.00 0.29
C CYS A 134 20.00 -5.16 1.16
N GLN A 135 19.47 -4.39 2.12
CA GLN A 135 20.28 -3.54 2.97
C GLN A 135 21.20 -4.32 3.92
N GLY A 136 20.82 -5.53 4.32
CA GLY A 136 21.63 -6.41 5.18
C GLY A 136 22.95 -6.87 4.55
N GLY A 137 23.10 -6.76 3.23
CA GLY A 137 24.34 -7.12 2.53
C GLY A 137 25.50 -6.12 2.70
N PHE A 138 25.27 -4.94 3.28
CA PHE A 138 26.28 -3.89 3.44
C PHE A 138 26.91 -3.91 4.83
N ASN A 139 28.25 -3.83 4.90
CA ASN A 139 29.02 -3.77 6.16
C ASN A 139 29.01 -2.38 6.83
N GLY A 140 27.91 -1.63 6.72
CA GLY A 140 27.80 -0.25 7.21
C GLY A 140 26.77 0.57 6.45
N SER A 141 27.03 1.86 6.26
CA SER A 141 26.12 2.75 5.52
C SER A 141 25.92 2.29 4.08
N SER A 142 24.71 1.84 3.76
CA SER A 142 24.34 1.50 2.39
C SER A 142 24.03 2.78 1.59
N PRO A 143 24.55 2.93 0.36
CA PRO A 143 24.15 4.02 -0.54
C PRO A 143 22.64 3.97 -0.90
N LEU A 144 21.96 2.84 -0.64
CA LEU A 144 20.54 2.64 -0.93
C LEU A 144 19.62 2.90 0.27
N THR A 145 20.16 3.25 1.44
CA THR A 145 19.39 3.37 2.70
C THR A 145 18.11 4.20 2.57
N SER A 146 18.17 5.33 1.84
CA SER A 146 17.00 6.20 1.64
C SER A 146 15.92 5.54 0.77
N LEU A 147 16.34 4.80 -0.27
CA LEU A 147 15.44 4.07 -1.17
C LEU A 147 14.83 2.86 -0.46
N THR A 148 15.59 2.13 0.35
CA THR A 148 15.08 1.04 1.19
C THR A 148 14.01 1.55 2.16
N LYS A 149 14.30 2.64 2.90
CA LYS A 149 13.31 3.25 3.81
C LYS A 149 12.07 3.72 3.08
N SER A 150 12.23 4.31 1.89
CA SER A 150 11.11 4.72 1.05
C SER A 150 10.26 3.51 0.66
N MET A 151 10.88 2.38 0.30
CA MET A 151 10.18 1.15 -0.07
C MET A 151 9.39 0.58 1.12
N GLN A 152 10.02 0.47 2.29
CA GLN A 152 9.34 0.02 3.51
C GLN A 152 8.12 0.90 3.85
N LYS A 153 8.27 2.23 3.76
CA LYS A 153 7.18 3.15 4.05
C LYS A 153 6.02 3.00 3.07
N ILE A 154 6.29 2.94 1.77
CA ILE A 154 5.23 2.78 0.78
C ILE A 154 4.56 1.42 0.90
N SER A 155 5.31 0.32 1.11
CA SER A 155 4.73 -1.00 1.38
C SER A 155 3.80 -0.98 2.59
N ASN A 156 4.20 -0.34 3.69
CA ASN A 156 3.36 -0.24 4.89
C ASN A 156 2.08 0.56 4.68
N VAL A 157 2.14 1.65 3.90
CA VAL A 157 0.96 2.44 3.52
C VAL A 157 0.04 1.63 2.61
N THR A 158 0.59 1.00 1.57
CA THR A 158 -0.18 0.22 0.60
C THR A 158 -0.87 -0.98 1.26
N ARG A 159 -0.17 -1.67 2.17
CA ARG A 159 -0.71 -2.79 2.95
C ARG A 159 -2.01 -2.40 3.67
N ALA A 160 -2.06 -1.22 4.27
CA ALA A 160 -3.23 -0.76 5.00
C ALA A 160 -4.45 -0.54 4.08
N ILE A 161 -4.25 -0.16 2.81
CA ILE A 161 -5.35 -0.01 1.85
C ILE A 161 -6.00 -1.35 1.53
N PHE A 162 -5.23 -2.45 1.48
CA PHE A 162 -5.78 -3.80 1.31
C PHE A 162 -6.72 -4.22 2.46
N TYR A 163 -6.51 -3.71 3.68
CA TYR A 163 -7.42 -3.93 4.83
C TYR A 163 -8.66 -3.02 4.82
N SER A 164 -8.56 -1.82 4.26
CA SER A 164 -9.69 -0.87 4.16
C SER A 164 -10.76 -1.36 3.19
N ASN A 165 -10.39 -2.22 2.23
CA ASN A 165 -11.36 -3.02 1.48
C ASN A 165 -12.02 -3.99 2.46
N SER A 166 -13.30 -3.78 2.74
CA SER A 166 -14.16 -4.45 3.73
C SER A 166 -14.24 -6.00 3.65
N ILE A 167 -13.39 -6.68 2.89
CA ILE A 167 -13.41 -8.14 2.69
C ILE A 167 -12.40 -8.87 3.60
N VAL A 168 -11.33 -8.25 4.10
CA VAL A 168 -10.25 -8.98 4.82
C VAL A 168 -10.46 -9.07 6.34
N LYS A 169 -11.46 -8.40 6.92
CA LYS A 169 -11.66 -8.44 8.38
C LYS A 169 -12.01 -9.84 8.90
N GLU A 170 -12.62 -10.70 8.08
CA GLU A 170 -13.21 -11.96 8.56
C GLU A 170 -12.21 -13.12 8.58
N GLU A 171 -11.30 -13.23 7.61
CA GLU A 171 -10.32 -14.32 7.55
C GLU A 171 -9.21 -14.20 8.61
N ALA A 172 -8.86 -12.97 9.00
CA ALA A 172 -7.82 -12.76 10.02
C ALA A 172 -8.28 -13.16 11.43
N CYS A 173 -9.58 -13.06 11.76
CA CYS A 173 -10.09 -13.50 13.05
C CYS A 173 -10.20 -15.05 13.14
N GLY A 174 -10.28 -15.77 12.02
CA GLY A 174 -10.43 -17.24 12.01
C GLY A 174 -9.13 -18.04 12.15
N SER A 175 -8.01 -17.55 11.57
CA SER A 175 -6.78 -18.36 11.44
C SER A 175 -5.89 -18.41 12.69
N SER A 176 -5.96 -17.41 13.58
CA SER A 176 -5.13 -17.39 14.80
C SER A 176 -5.86 -17.88 16.06
N TRP A 177 -7.20 -17.94 16.07
CA TRP A 177 -7.97 -18.36 17.25
C TRP A 177 -9.21 -19.17 16.82
N PRO A 178 -9.10 -20.49 16.59
CA PRO A 178 -10.25 -21.31 16.23
C PRO A 178 -11.36 -21.35 17.29
N SER A 179 -11.09 -20.94 18.54
CA SER A 179 -11.95 -21.24 19.69
C SER A 179 -12.70 -20.07 20.31
N LEU A 180 -12.47 -18.81 19.89
CA LEU A 180 -13.02 -17.63 20.61
C LEU A 180 -13.73 -16.60 19.71
N ALA A 181 -14.00 -16.93 18.44
CA ALA A 181 -14.41 -15.95 17.43
C ALA A 181 -15.89 -15.49 17.49
N LEU A 182 -16.74 -15.94 18.41
CA LEU A 182 -18.17 -15.58 18.36
C LEU A 182 -18.56 -14.24 19.01
N ASN A 183 -17.65 -13.47 19.63
CA ASN A 183 -18.05 -12.23 20.32
C ASN A 183 -17.02 -11.09 20.33
N ILE A 184 -16.04 -11.10 19.43
CA ILE A 184 -15.07 -9.98 19.33
C ILE A 184 -15.59 -8.99 18.29
N ASP A 185 -15.96 -7.78 18.73
CA ASP A 185 -16.26 -6.64 17.85
C ASP A 185 -15.06 -6.43 16.90
N SER A 186 -15.34 -6.20 15.61
CA SER A 186 -14.33 -6.03 14.56
C SER A 186 -13.22 -5.03 14.95
N LYS A 187 -13.52 -4.01 15.77
CA LYS A 187 -12.52 -3.05 16.29
C LYS A 187 -11.52 -3.69 17.25
N ALA A 188 -11.97 -4.58 18.14
CA ALA A 188 -11.10 -5.30 19.07
C ALA A 188 -10.22 -6.34 18.33
N CYS A 189 -10.72 -6.94 17.24
CA CYS A 189 -9.91 -7.79 16.36
C CYS A 189 -8.76 -6.98 15.69
N VAL A 190 -9.02 -5.77 15.18
CA VAL A 190 -7.99 -4.91 14.56
C VAL A 190 -6.89 -4.52 15.56
N VAL A 191 -7.26 -4.12 16.78
CA VAL A 191 -6.29 -3.79 17.84
C VAL A 191 -5.44 -5.02 18.22
N SER A 192 -6.06 -6.21 18.28
CA SER A 192 -5.34 -7.46 18.58
C SER A 192 -4.36 -7.84 17.48
N LEU A 193 -4.72 -7.63 16.20
CA LEU A 193 -3.83 -7.88 15.06
C LEU A 193 -2.64 -6.91 15.01
N GLN A 194 -2.86 -5.63 15.33
CA GLN A 194 -1.76 -4.66 15.45
C GLN A 194 -0.75 -5.09 16.52
N ASN A 195 -1.23 -5.61 17.66
CA ASN A 195 -0.37 -6.16 18.71
C ASN A 195 0.35 -7.45 18.28
N ILE A 196 -0.30 -8.35 17.54
CA ILE A 196 0.30 -9.60 17.06
C ILE A 196 1.35 -9.35 15.98
N GLN A 197 1.08 -8.47 15.00
CA GLN A 197 2.03 -8.12 13.95
C GLN A 197 3.25 -7.38 14.53
N PHE A 198 3.04 -6.48 15.50
CA PHE A 198 4.12 -5.88 16.27
C PHE A 198 4.97 -6.93 17.01
N ASN A 199 4.35 -8.03 17.46
CA ASN A 199 5.07 -9.11 18.13
C ASN A 199 5.78 -10.08 17.17
N ARG A 200 5.22 -10.35 15.97
CA ARG A 200 5.89 -11.16 14.94
C ARG A 200 7.14 -10.47 14.40
N GLY A 201 7.13 -9.13 14.33
CA GLY A 201 8.34 -8.34 14.05
C GLY A 201 9.44 -8.47 15.10
N ARG A 202 9.16 -9.05 16.28
CA ARG A 202 10.15 -9.35 17.34
C ARG A 202 10.60 -10.81 17.38
N THR A 203 9.89 -11.73 16.72
CA THR A 203 10.18 -13.18 16.80
C THR A 203 10.76 -13.77 15.52
N CYS A 204 10.98 -12.99 14.46
CA CYS A 204 11.86 -13.41 13.37
C CYS A 204 13.30 -13.03 13.74
N TRP A 205 13.94 -13.89 14.52
CA TRP A 205 15.41 -13.96 14.65
C TRP A 205 15.99 -14.75 13.49
#